data_AF-A0A3B9VW62-F1
#
_entry.id   AF-A0A3B9VW62-F1
#
_cell.length_a   1.000
_cell.length_b   1.000
_cell.length_c   1.000
_cell.angle_alpha   90.00
_cell.angle_beta   90.00
_cell.angle_gamma   90.00
#
_symmetry.space_group_name_H-M   'P 1'
#
loop_
_entity.id
_entity.type
_entity.pdbx_description
1 polymer ?
#
loop_
_entity_poly.entity_id
_entity_poly.type
_entity_poly.pdbx_seq_one_letter_code
_entity_poly.pdbx_strand_id
1 'polypeptide(L)' 'MKYRYLNKEAIMKGVFLLAACASILAVALICLFLFANGLPAIGEIGIFDFLLGKVWKPGNDLYGILPMILGSIYVTAG' A
#
# COMPACT_ATOMS: atom_id res chain seq x y z
N MET A 1 25.14 35.57 -18.79
CA MET A 1 24.94 34.44 -17.84
C MET A 1 23.51 33.89 -17.75
N LYS A 2 22.53 34.27 -18.61
CA LYS A 2 21.12 33.87 -18.49
C LYS A 2 20.81 32.46 -19.06
N TYR A 3 21.57 31.99 -20.04
CA TYR A 3 21.37 30.69 -20.71
C TYR A 3 21.62 29.44 -19.84
N ARG A 4 22.32 29.55 -18.70
CA ARG A 4 22.65 28.40 -17.82
C ARG A 4 21.46 27.92 -16.97
N TYR A 5 20.47 28.78 -16.71
CA TYR A 5 19.31 28.45 -15.86
C TYR A 5 18.18 27.73 -16.61
N LEU A 6 17.93 28.09 -17.88
CA LEU A 6 16.90 27.48 -18.72
C LEU A 6 17.10 25.96 -18.90
N ASN A 7 18.35 25.51 -19.03
CA ASN A 7 18.67 24.08 -19.14
C ASN A 7 18.38 23.32 -17.84
N LYS A 8 18.60 23.94 -16.67
CA LYS A 8 18.30 23.32 -15.37
C LYS A 8 16.79 23.19 -15.14
N GLU A 9 16.01 24.20 -15.55
CA GLU A 9 14.55 24.20 -15.42
C GLU A 9 13.91 23.10 -16.28
N ALA A 10 14.38 22.93 -17.52
CA ALA A 10 13.94 21.84 -18.39
C ALA A 10 14.27 20.45 -17.83
N ILE A 11 15.46 20.28 -17.25
CA ILE A 11 15.87 19.01 -16.60
C ILE A 11 14.99 18.72 -15.38
N MET A 12 14.78 19.69 -14.50
CA MET A 12 13.93 19.52 -13.31
C MET A 12 12.49 19.19 -13.68
N LYS A 13 11.94 19.81 -14.72
CA LYS A 13 10.61 19.49 -15.25
C LYS A 13 10.52 18.03 -15.72
N GLY A 14 11.56 17.53 -16.40
CA GLY A 14 11.64 16.13 -16.81
C GLY A 14 11.73 15.17 -15.62
N VAL A 15 12.54 15.49 -14.61
CA VAL A 15 12.69 14.68 -13.39
C VAL A 15 11.37 14.60 -12.60
N PHE A 16 10.69 15.73 -12.38
CA PHE A 16 9.40 15.72 -11.68
C PHE A 16 8.33 14.97 -12.44
N LEU A 17 8.29 15.07 -13.78
CA LEU A 17 7.36 14.31 -14.60
C LEU A 17 7.62 12.80 -14.48
N LEU A 18 8.88 12.38 -14.59
CA LEU A 18 9.26 10.97 -14.43
C LEU A 18 8.98 10.46 -13.01
N ALA A 19 9.26 11.25 -11.98
CA ALA A 19 8.97 10.89 -10.59
C ALA A 19 7.47 10.73 -10.34
N ALA A 20 6.64 11.64 -10.89
CA ALA A 20 5.19 11.53 -10.79
C ALA A 20 4.66 10.30 -11.53
N CYS A 21 5.12 10.06 -12.76
CA CYS A 21 4.76 8.85 -13.52
C CYS A 21 5.18 7.57 -12.78
N ALA A 22 6.41 7.54 -12.24
CA ALA A 22 6.91 6.41 -11.47
C ALA A 22 6.10 6.17 -10.19
N SER A 23 5.71 7.23 -9.49
CA SER A 23 4.86 7.14 -8.30
C SER A 23 3.48 6.56 -8.64
N ILE A 24 2.84 7.04 -9.70
CA ILE A 24 1.54 6.52 -10.15
C ILE A 24 1.65 5.05 -10.56
N LEU A 25 2.70 4.69 -11.31
CA LEU A 25 2.98 3.30 -11.70
C LEU A 25 3.20 2.40 -10.47
N ALA A 26 3.97 2.86 -9.48
CA ALA A 26 4.22 2.12 -8.25
C ALA A 26 2.92 1.87 -7.48
N VAL A 27 2.06 2.89 -7.33
CA VAL A 27 0.75 2.74 -6.67
C VAL A 27 -0.14 1.78 -7.47
N ALA A 28 -0.18 1.88 -8.79
CA ALA A 28 -0.95 0.97 -9.64
C ALA A 28 -0.48 -0.49 -9.49
N LEU A 29 0.83 -0.73 -9.45
CA LEU A 29 1.40 -2.06 -9.21
C LEU A 29 1.06 -2.60 -7.81
N ILE A 30 1.15 -1.77 -6.78
CA ILE A 30 0.75 -2.15 -5.42
C ILE A 30 -0.73 -2.52 -5.40
N CYS A 31 -1.59 -1.69 -5.99
CA CYS A 31 -3.03 -1.99 -6.09
C CYS A 31 -3.26 -3.32 -6.82
N LEU A 32 -2.66 -3.53 -7.99
CA LEU A 32 -2.78 -4.77 -8.73
C LEU A 32 -2.33 -5.98 -7.91
N PHE A 33 -1.20 -5.90 -7.21
CA PHE A 33 -0.70 -6.98 -6.38
C PHE A 33 -1.65 -7.29 -5.20
N LEU A 34 -2.18 -6.24 -4.56
CA LEU A 34 -3.08 -6.34 -3.41
C LEU A 34 -4.44 -6.91 -3.83
N PHE A 35 -4.97 -6.52 -4.99
CA PHE A 35 -6.20 -7.13 -5.52
C PHE A 35 -5.98 -8.54 -6.07
N ALA A 36 -4.87 -8.79 -6.76
CA ALA A 36 -4.59 -10.10 -7.36
C ALA A 36 -4.28 -11.18 -6.32
N ASN A 37 -3.65 -10.84 -5.18
CA ASN A 37 -3.33 -11.81 -4.13
C ASN A 37 -4.21 -11.65 -2.89
N GLY A 38 -4.54 -10.42 -2.50
CA GLY A 38 -5.29 -10.14 -1.28
C GLY A 38 -6.78 -10.45 -1.37
N LEU A 39 -7.46 -10.12 -2.49
CA LEU A 39 -8.87 -10.47 -2.67
C LEU A 39 -9.13 -12.00 -2.68
N PRO A 40 -8.39 -12.81 -3.47
CA PRO A 40 -8.58 -14.26 -3.43
C PRO A 40 -8.19 -14.86 -2.09
N ALA A 41 -7.17 -14.33 -1.40
CA ALA A 41 -6.86 -14.76 -0.03
C ALA A 41 -8.04 -14.53 0.92
N ILE A 42 -8.67 -13.34 0.89
CA ILE A 42 -9.88 -13.08 1.70
C ILE A 42 -11.03 -14.02 1.31
N GLY A 43 -11.12 -14.40 0.03
CA GLY A 43 -12.08 -15.39 -0.46
C GLY A 43 -11.84 -16.81 0.10
N GLU A 44 -10.58 -17.27 0.14
CA GLU A 44 -10.21 -18.60 0.66
C GLU A 44 -10.37 -18.69 2.19
N ILE A 45 -10.04 -17.61 2.91
CA ILE A 45 -10.11 -17.57 4.37
C ILE A 45 -11.55 -17.33 4.85
N GLY A 46 -12.37 -16.64 4.04
CA GLY A 46 -13.71 -16.19 4.40
C GLY A 46 -13.70 -14.82 5.08
N ILE A 47 -14.55 -13.90 4.59
CA ILE A 47 -14.64 -12.51 5.07
C ILE A 47 -14.91 -12.44 6.58
N PHE A 48 -15.72 -13.36 7.12
CA PHE A 48 -16.04 -13.42 8.55
C PHE A 48 -14.84 -13.85 9.39
N ASP A 49 -14.07 -14.86 8.99
CA ASP A 49 -12.88 -15.30 9.73
C ASP A 49 -11.73 -14.30 9.61
N PHE A 50 -11.64 -13.58 8.48
CA PHE A 50 -10.71 -12.47 8.32
C PHE A 50 -11.07 -11.29 9.25
N LEU A 51 -12.34 -10.88 9.30
CA LEU A 51 -12.78 -9.70 10.08
C LEU A 51 -12.97 -9.97 11.58
N LEU A 52 -13.56 -11.11 11.95
CA LEU A 52 -13.86 -11.50 13.34
C LEU A 52 -12.79 -12.41 13.95
N GLY A 53 -11.81 -12.85 13.16
CA GLY A 53 -10.70 -13.67 13.61
C GLY A 53 -9.94 -12.96 14.74
N LYS A 54 -9.84 -13.64 15.89
CA LYS A 54 -9.16 -13.12 17.09
C LYS A 54 -7.65 -13.38 17.08
N VAL A 55 -7.17 -14.18 16.14
CA VAL A 55 -5.78 -14.65 16.10
C VAL A 55 -5.19 -14.37 14.73
N TRP A 56 -4.03 -13.71 14.73
CA TRP A 56 -3.18 -13.53 13.55
C TRP A 56 -2.07 -14.60 13.59
N LYS A 57 -2.21 -15.64 12.77
CA LYS A 57 -1.25 -16.75 12.60
C LYS A 57 -1.16 -17.14 11.11
N PRO A 58 -0.40 -16.39 10.30
CA PRO A 58 -0.26 -16.64 8.87
C PRO A 58 0.35 -18.02 8.54
N GLY A 59 1.17 -18.60 9.43
CA GLY A 59 1.73 -19.94 9.24
C GLY A 59 0.75 -21.11 9.44
N ASN A 60 -0.49 -20.82 9.84
CA ASN A 60 -1.54 -21.81 10.05
C ASN A 60 -2.84 -21.41 9.33
N ASP A 61 -2.71 -20.56 8.30
CA ASP A 61 -3.78 -19.97 7.49
C ASP A 61 -4.84 -19.17 8.28
N LEU A 62 -4.49 -18.67 9.47
CA LEU A 62 -5.36 -17.84 10.30
C LEU A 62 -5.00 -16.36 10.16
N TYR A 63 -5.87 -15.57 9.55
CA TYR A 63 -5.61 -14.16 9.23
C TYR A 63 -6.63 -13.21 9.86
N GLY A 64 -6.85 -13.30 11.18
CA GLY A 64 -7.76 -12.40 11.88
C GLY A 64 -7.21 -10.97 12.00
N ILE A 65 -7.87 -9.98 11.38
CA ILE A 65 -7.47 -8.56 11.41
C ILE A 65 -7.92 -7.83 12.69
N LEU A 66 -8.90 -8.38 13.41
CA LEU A 66 -9.48 -7.81 14.62
C LEU A 66 -8.45 -7.37 15.69
N PRO A 67 -7.44 -8.20 16.06
CA PRO A 67 -6.40 -7.78 17.00
C PRO A 67 -5.55 -6.60 16.49
N MET A 68 -5.34 -6.47 15.17
CA MET A 68 -4.63 -5.31 14.61
C MET A 68 -5.45 -4.03 14.69
N ILE A 69 -6.77 -4.11 14.46
CA ILE A 69 -7.68 -2.96 14.59
C ILE A 69 -7.72 -2.50 16.06
N LEU A 70 -7.97 -3.43 16.99
CA LEU A 70 -8.01 -3.11 18.42
C LEU A 70 -6.67 -2.58 18.92
N GLY A 71 -5.54 -3.15 18.50
CA GLY A 71 -4.20 -2.67 18.84
C GLY A 71 -3.97 -1.25 18.33
N SER A 72 -4.33 -0.94 17.09
CA SER A 72 -4.19 0.39 16.51
C SER A 72 -5.04 1.43 17.26
N ILE A 73 -6.29 1.08 17.58
CA ILE A 73 -7.18 1.96 18.37
C ILE A 73 -6.60 2.17 19.77
N TYR A 74 -6.14 1.11 20.43
CA TYR A 74 -5.60 1.20 21.78
C TYR A 74 -4.33 2.05 21.85
N VAL A 75 -3.44 1.93 20.86
CA VAL A 75 -2.23 2.77 20.76
C VAL A 75 -2.57 4.21 20.38
N THR A 76 -3.58 4.43 19.53
CA THR A 76 -3.98 5.78 19.11
C THR A 76 -4.77 6.52 20.20
N ALA A 77 -5.56 5.80 20.99
CA ALA A 77 -6.38 6.34 22.07
C ALA A 77 -5.64 6.40 23.42
N GLY A 78 -4.43 5.85 23.50
CA GLY A 78 -3.57 5.84 24.70
C GLY A 78 -3.18 7.23 25.17
#